data_AF-A0A5C6C0Z2-F1
#
_entry.id   AF-A0A5C6C0Z2-F1
#
_cell.length_a   1.000
_cell.length_b   1.000
_cell.length_c   1.000
_cell.angle_alpha   90.00
_cell.angle_beta   90.00
_cell.angle_gamma   90.00
#
_symmetry.space_group_name_H-M   'P 1'
#
loop_
_entity.id
_entity.type
_entity.pdbx_description
1 polymer ?
#
loop_
_entity_poly.entity_id
_entity_poly.type
_entity_poly.pdbx_seq_one_letter_code
_entity_poly.pdbx_strand_id
1 'polypeptide(L)'
;MRTTFSLGIVSCLLFSLVLTGCRSGSCLPPAGSLNQQRADAIVHDPFPLADIGPDDDSARPLSYQKSLPEPVRDRIVADSMPWLGR
;
A
#
# COMPACT_ATOMS: atom_id res chain seq x y z
N MET A 1 -35.14 -34.96 -11.89
CA MET A 1 -34.74 -34.19 -13.09
C MET A 1 -34.56 -32.69 -12.83
N ARG A 2 -35.45 -31.99 -12.10
CA ARG A 2 -35.25 -30.55 -11.78
C ARG A 2 -34.02 -30.28 -10.89
N THR A 3 -33.75 -31.11 -9.89
CA THR A 3 -32.65 -30.92 -8.93
C THR A 3 -31.26 -31.15 -9.51
N THR A 4 -31.12 -32.11 -10.42
CA THR A 4 -29.87 -32.43 -11.12
C THR A 4 -29.48 -31.33 -12.12
N PHE A 5 -30.47 -30.69 -12.74
CA PHE A 5 -30.25 -29.56 -13.64
C PHE A 5 -29.75 -28.33 -12.88
N SER A 6 -30.34 -28.04 -11.71
CA SER A 6 -29.88 -26.95 -10.82
C SER A 6 -28.45 -27.17 -10.33
N LEU A 7 -28.09 -28.40 -9.96
CA LEU A 7 -26.73 -28.75 -9.52
C LEU A 7 -25.69 -28.55 -10.63
N GLY A 8 -26.05 -28.89 -11.88
CA GLY A 8 -25.19 -28.66 -13.04
C GLY A 8 -24.91 -27.17 -13.27
N ILE A 9 -25.94 -26.33 -13.18
CA ILE A 9 -25.81 -24.88 -13.34
C ILE A 9 -24.91 -24.29 -12.24
N VAL A 10 -25.14 -24.67 -10.98
CA VAL A 10 -24.33 -24.19 -9.84
C VAL A 10 -22.86 -24.58 -10.00
N SER A 11 -22.58 -25.81 -10.43
CA SER A 11 -21.22 -26.29 -10.69
C SER A 11 -20.53 -25.49 -11.79
N CYS A 12 -21.21 -25.24 -12.92
CA CYS A 12 -20.66 -24.44 -14.01
C CYS A 12 -20.36 -22.98 -13.60
N LEU A 13 -21.24 -22.36 -12.81
CA LEU A 13 -21.04 -20.99 -12.32
C LEU A 13 -19.84 -20.89 -11.37
N LEU A 14 -19.69 -21.84 -10.45
CA LEU A 14 -18.55 -21.90 -9.54
C LEU A 14 -17.23 -22.11 -10.31
N PHE A 15 -17.23 -23.00 -11.31
CA PHE A 15 -16.05 -23.26 -12.12
C PHE A 15 -15.62 -22.04 -12.96
N SER A 16 -16.60 -21.28 -13.47
CA SER A 16 -16.37 -20.04 -14.22
C SER A 16 -15.69 -18.97 -13.36
N LEU A 17 -16.06 -18.87 -12.08
CA LEU A 17 -15.47 -17.92 -11.13
C LEU A 17 -13.98 -18.21 -10.86
N VAL A 18 -13.61 -19.49 -10.82
CA VAL A 18 -12.22 -19.94 -10.62
C VAL A 18 -11.37 -19.66 -11.86
N LEU A 19 -11.94 -19.85 -13.07
CA LEU A 19 -11.23 -19.63 -14.33
C LEU A 19 -11.00 -18.14 -14.65
N THR A 20 -11.83 -17.24 -14.14
CA THR A 20 -11.64 -15.79 -14.37
C THR A 20 -10.45 -15.21 -13.62
N GLY A 21 -9.93 -15.88 -12.58
CA GLY A 21 -8.80 -15.42 -11.77
C GLY A 21 -9.01 -14.03 -11.13
N CYS A 22 -8.10 -13.60 -10.26
CA CYS A 22 -8.06 -12.21 -9.78
C CYS A 22 -7.38 -11.30 -10.83
N ARG A 23 -7.81 -11.38 -12.09
CA ARG A 23 -7.23 -10.61 -13.21
C ARG A 23 -7.88 -9.24 -13.39
N SER A 24 -8.61 -8.75 -12.39
CA SER A 24 -9.07 -7.37 -12.36
C SER A 24 -7.95 -6.51 -11.83
N GLY A 25 -7.56 -5.50 -12.61
CA GLY A 25 -6.87 -4.34 -12.08
C GLY A 25 -7.56 -3.92 -10.78
N SER A 26 -6.76 -3.63 -9.77
CA SER A 26 -7.25 -3.28 -8.44
C SER A 26 -8.38 -2.23 -8.58
N CYS A 27 -9.47 -2.36 -7.83
CA CYS A 27 -10.43 -1.26 -7.68
C CYS A 27 -9.77 -0.03 -7.04
N LEU A 28 -8.57 -0.21 -6.48
CA LEU A 28 -7.73 0.86 -6.00
C LEU A 28 -6.88 1.41 -7.16
N PRO A 29 -6.55 2.71 -7.12
CA PRO A 29 -5.61 3.28 -8.06
C PRO A 29 -4.30 2.46 -8.08
N PRO A 30 -3.62 2.40 -9.24
CA PRO A 30 -2.33 1.74 -9.33
C PRO A 30 -1.39 2.34 -8.29
N ALA A 31 -0.52 1.50 -7.71
CA ALA A 31 0.50 1.98 -6.79
C ALA A 31 1.32 3.08 -7.49
N GLY A 32 1.58 4.19 -6.77
CA GLY A 32 2.32 5.32 -7.32
C GLY A 32 3.74 4.95 -7.76
N SER A 33 4.50 5.90 -8.29
CA SER A 33 5.92 5.67 -8.57
C SER A 33 6.67 5.18 -7.33
N LEU A 34 7.77 4.44 -7.52
CA LEU A 34 8.60 3.97 -6.39
C LEU A 34 8.97 5.13 -5.44
N ASN A 35 9.22 6.32 -5.99
CA ASN A 35 9.54 7.51 -5.21
C ASN A 35 8.34 8.02 -4.39
N GLN A 36 7.13 8.01 -4.96
CA GLN A 36 5.91 8.35 -4.21
C GLN A 36 5.68 7.36 -3.08
N GLN A 37 5.79 6.05 -3.35
CA GLN A 37 5.63 5.03 -2.32
C GLN A 37 6.67 5.19 -1.19
N ARG A 38 7.92 5.54 -1.53
CA ARG A 38 8.96 5.82 -0.53
C ARG A 38 8.65 7.08 0.27
N ALA A 39 8.20 8.14 -0.36
CA ALA A 39 7.87 9.38 0.33
C ALA A 39 6.68 9.19 1.28
N ASP A 40 5.62 8.51 0.82
CA ASP A 40 4.45 8.18 1.65
C ASP A 40 4.83 7.28 2.83
N ALA A 41 5.72 6.30 2.62
CA ALA A 41 6.21 5.44 3.70
C ALA A 41 6.96 6.22 4.78
N ILE A 42 7.66 7.29 4.42
CA ILE A 42 8.38 8.14 5.36
C ILE A 42 7.43 9.08 6.10
N VAL A 43 6.45 9.67 5.41
CA VAL A 43 5.49 10.59 6.05
C VAL A 43 4.55 9.88 7.00
N HIS A 44 4.15 8.65 6.66
CA HIS A 44 3.26 7.83 7.48
C HIS A 44 3.99 6.93 8.48
N ASP A 45 5.31 7.09 8.64
CA ASP A 45 6.05 6.38 9.68
C ASP A 45 5.57 6.85 11.06
N PRO A 46 5.00 5.96 11.91
CA PRO A 46 4.57 6.31 13.27
C PRO A 46 5.72 6.66 14.21
N PHE A 47 6.98 6.43 13.81
CA PHE A 47 8.17 6.77 14.59
C PHE A 47 9.03 7.84 13.91
N PRO A 48 8.45 9.04 13.63
CA PRO A 48 9.24 10.10 13.05
C PRO A 48 10.20 10.59 14.13
N LEU A 49 11.48 10.70 13.77
CA LEU A 49 12.48 11.46 14.52
C LEU A 49 13.02 10.81 15.80
N ALA A 50 14.35 10.70 15.90
CA ALA A 50 15.04 10.22 17.10
C ALA A 50 14.81 11.11 18.34
N ASP A 51 14.25 12.31 18.12
CA ASP A 51 13.93 13.33 19.12
C ASP A 51 12.49 13.25 19.65
N ILE A 52 11.60 12.42 19.08
CA ILE A 52 10.19 12.31 19.51
C ILE A 52 9.92 11.04 20.32
N GLY A 53 10.78 10.02 20.24
CA GLY A 53 10.61 8.77 21.00
C GLY A 53 11.86 7.90 21.07
N PRO A 54 11.81 6.77 21.81
CA PRO A 54 12.88 5.79 21.86
C PRO A 54 13.17 5.23 20.47
N ASP A 55 14.44 5.07 20.12
CA ASP A 55 14.84 4.52 18.83
C ASP A 55 14.57 3.01 18.79
N ASP A 56 13.58 2.60 18.00
CA ASP A 56 13.25 1.18 17.77
C ASP A 56 13.78 0.74 16.41
N ASP A 57 15.09 0.48 16.36
CA ASP A 57 15.81 0.00 15.17
C ASP A 57 15.31 -1.37 14.68
N SER A 58 14.53 -2.09 15.50
CA SER A 58 14.06 -3.44 15.21
C SER A 58 12.75 -3.46 14.41
N ALA A 59 11.96 -2.39 14.50
CA ALA A 59 10.69 -2.25 13.78
C ALA A 59 10.87 -1.74 12.33
N ARG A 60 11.97 -1.06 12.03
CA ARG A 60 12.22 -0.41 10.73
C ARG A 60 12.93 -1.37 9.75
N PRO A 61 12.58 -1.36 8.45
CA PRO A 61 13.41 -2.02 7.44
C PRO A 61 14.82 -1.39 7.41
N LEU A 62 15.85 -2.18 7.09
CA LEU A 62 17.27 -1.78 7.15
C LEU A 62 17.59 -0.42 6.51
N SER A 63 16.95 -0.09 5.39
CA SER A 63 17.17 1.19 4.69
C SER A 63 16.51 2.41 5.34
N TYR A 64 15.64 2.21 6.33
CA TYR A 64 14.85 3.24 7.02
C TYR A 64 15.22 3.37 8.51
N GLN A 65 16.26 2.67 8.97
CA GLN A 65 16.72 2.76 10.36
C GLN A 65 17.19 4.18 10.71
N LYS A 66 17.78 4.90 9.75
CA LYS A 66 18.28 6.26 9.97
C LYS A 66 17.23 7.30 9.58
N SER A 67 17.04 8.28 10.46
CA SER A 67 16.24 9.47 10.16
C SER A 67 16.80 10.22 8.95
N LEU A 68 15.92 10.84 8.19
CA LEU A 68 16.34 11.72 7.10
C LEU A 68 17.09 12.96 7.63
N PRO A 69 18.04 13.51 6.85
CA PRO A 69 18.65 14.80 7.17
C PRO A 69 17.59 15.90 7.25
N GLU A 70 17.76 16.82 8.22
CA GLU A 70 16.89 17.99 8.45
C GLU A 70 16.44 18.70 7.15
N PRO A 71 17.32 19.08 6.20
CA PRO A 71 16.90 19.81 5.00
C PRO A 71 15.99 19.00 4.06
N VAL A 72 16.04 17.67 4.11
CA VAL A 72 15.18 16.80 3.29
C VAL A 72 13.80 16.66 3.94
N ARG A 73 13.75 16.65 5.27
CA ARG A 73 12.49 16.58 6.02
C ARG A 73 11.64 17.82 5.83
N ASP A 74 12.26 19.01 5.88
CA ASP A 74 11.55 20.28 5.74
C ASP A 74 10.83 20.40 4.38
N ARG A 75 11.37 19.74 3.35
CA ARG A 75 10.73 19.72 2.03
C ARG A 75 9.78 18.55 1.82
N ILE A 76 9.78 17.55 2.70
CA ILE A 76 9.12 16.27 2.40
C ILE A 76 7.63 16.46 2.15
N VAL A 77 6.94 17.26 2.96
CA VAL A 77 5.51 17.55 2.81
C VAL A 77 5.21 18.25 1.47
N ALA A 78 6.07 19.20 1.08
CA ALA A 78 5.93 19.91 -0.19
C ALA A 78 6.20 18.99 -1.40
N ASP A 79 7.20 18.10 -1.28
CA ASP A 79 7.61 17.17 -2.33
C ASP A 79 6.62 15.98 -2.47
N SER A 80 6.02 15.50 -1.37
CA SER A 80 5.16 14.30 -1.33
C SER A 80 3.66 14.60 -1.33
N MET A 81 3.24 15.70 -0.71
CA MET A 81 1.84 16.14 -0.66
C MET A 81 1.67 17.57 -1.18
N PRO A 82 1.97 17.84 -2.47
CA PRO A 82 1.83 19.17 -3.07
C PRO A 82 0.39 19.73 -3.02
N TRP A 83 -0.61 18.90 -2.71
CA TRP A 83 -2.01 19.29 -2.53
C TRP A 83 -2.38 19.67 -1.10
N LEU A 84 -1.56 19.35 -0.08
CA LEU A 84 -1.87 19.56 1.34
C LEU A 84 -1.55 20.99 1.80
N GLY A 85 -0.91 21.80 0.96
CA GLY A 85 -0.73 23.22 1.27
C GLY A 85 0.23 23.93 0.31
N ARG A 86 -0.31 24.96 -0.33
CA ARG A 86 0.35 26.26 -0.46
C ARG A 86 -0.29 27.20 0.55
#